data_AF-A0AAC9ZDZ3-F1
#
_entry.id   AF-A0AAC9ZDZ3-F1
#
_cell.length_a   1.000
_cell.length_b   1.000
_cell.length_c   1.000
_cell.angle_alpha   90.00
_cell.angle_beta   90.00
_cell.angle_gamma   90.00
#
_symmetry.space_group_name_H-M   'P 1'
#
loop_
_entity.id
_entity.type
_entity.pdbx_description
1 polymer ?
#
loop_
_entity_poly.entity_id
_entity_poly.type
_entity_poly.pdbx_seq_one_letter_code
_entity_poly.pdbx_strand_id
1 'polypeptide(L)' 'MSQILVRQLAPEAHRALKARARKLHRSAESIAREILEGSLLPESRLGFGDRMAALWSGADLSGIELERDKTPYEPIDLQ' A
#
# COMPACT_ATOMS: atom_id res chain seq x y z
N MET A 1 -6.15 4.86 8.57
CA MET A 1 -6.10 5.97 7.60
C MET A 1 -4.85 6.79 7.89
N SER A 2 -3.99 7.01 6.89
CA SER A 2 -2.83 7.89 7.01
C SER A 2 -3.18 9.27 6.44
N GLN A 3 -2.69 10.33 7.08
CA GLN A 3 -2.90 11.71 6.66
C GLN A 3 -1.59 12.49 6.79
N ILE A 4 -1.36 13.42 5.87
CA ILE A 4 -0.19 14.31 5.89
C ILE A 4 -0.63 15.76 5.76
N LEU A 5 0.06 16.66 6.47
CA LEU A 5 -0.12 18.11 6.35
C LEU A 5 1.12 18.71 5.72
N VAL A 6 0.98 19.26 4.51
CA VAL A 6 2.08 19.95 3.81
C VAL A 6 1.99 21.45 4.12
N ARG A 7 2.88 21.94 4.97
CA ARG A 7 2.99 23.38 5.29
C ARG A 7 3.96 24.06 4.31
N GLN A 8 3.75 25.36 4.07
CA GLN A 8 4.62 26.19 3.22
C GLN A 8 4.75 25.68 1.77
N LEU A 9 3.69 25.08 1.23
CA LEU A 9 3.66 24.71 -0.19
C LEU A 9 3.76 25.96 -1.06
N ALA A 10 4.65 25.93 -2.06
CA ALA A 10 4.82 27.03 -3.01
C ALA A 10 3.45 27.45 -3.60
N PRO A 11 3.12 28.76 -3.62
CA PRO A 11 1.84 29.23 -4.15
C PRO A 11 1.56 28.76 -5.58
N GLU A 12 2.60 28.68 -6.41
CA GLU A 12 2.58 28.16 -7.78
C GLU A 12 2.13 26.70 -7.81
N ALA A 13 2.71 25.86 -6.94
CA ALA A 13 2.35 24.44 -6.84
C ALA A 13 0.90 24.25 -6.38
N HIS A 14 0.45 25.04 -5.40
CA HIS A 14 -0.94 25.01 -4.95
C HIS A 14 -1.93 25.42 -6.05
N ARG A 15 -1.61 26.48 -6.83
CA ARG A 15 -2.41 26.90 -8.00
C ARG A 15 -2.44 25.84 -9.09
N ALA A 16 -1.29 25.25 -9.42
CA ALA A 16 -1.18 24.19 -10.43
C ALA A 16 -2.01 22.96 -10.03
N LEU A 17 -1.94 22.54 -8.76
CA LEU A 17 -2.74 21.44 -8.23
C LEU A 17 -4.25 21.70 -8.38
N LYS A 18 -4.72 22.90 -7.99
CA LYS A 18 -6.13 23.29 -8.14
C LYS A 18 -6.58 23.35 -9.60
N ALA A 19 -5.73 23.87 -10.49
CA ALA A 19 -6.02 23.93 -11.92
C ALA A 19 -6.17 22.52 -12.51
N ARG A 20 -5.25 21.60 -12.17
CA ARG A 20 -5.31 20.20 -12.60
C ARG A 20 -6.55 19.48 -12.06
N ALA A 21 -6.89 19.70 -10.79
CA ALA A 21 -8.09 19.14 -10.18
C ALA A 21 -9.38 19.58 -10.89
N ARG A 22 -9.51 20.87 -11.20
CA ARG A 22 -10.65 21.41 -11.98
C ARG A 22 -10.73 20.80 -13.37
N LYS A 23 -9.59 20.71 -14.08
CA LYS A 23 -9.52 20.12 -15.42
C LYS A 23 -9.99 18.66 -15.45
N LEU A 24 -9.69 17.90 -14.41
CA LEU A 24 -10.02 16.47 -14.31
C LEU A 24 -11.33 16.19 -13.56
N HIS A 25 -12.10 17.22 -13.20
CA HIS A 25 -13.32 17.11 -12.39
C HIS A 25 -13.15 16.28 -11.11
N ARG A 26 -11.98 16.40 -10.47
CA ARG A 26 -11.61 15.67 -9.24
C ARG A 26 -11.23 16.65 -8.13
N SER A 27 -11.15 16.14 -6.89
CA SER A 27 -10.66 16.95 -5.76
C SER A 27 -9.15 17.17 -5.85
N ALA A 28 -8.66 18.30 -5.32
CA ALA A 28 -7.23 18.57 -5.25
C ALA A 28 -6.48 17.54 -4.40
N GLU A 29 -7.13 17.02 -3.36
CA GLU A 29 -6.61 15.92 -2.54
C GLU A 29 -6.41 14.64 -3.37
N SER A 30 -7.37 14.28 -4.21
CA SER A 30 -7.29 13.09 -5.07
C SER A 30 -6.13 13.20 -6.07
N ILE A 31 -5.92 14.38 -6.65
CA ILE A 31 -4.78 14.63 -7.54
C ILE A 31 -3.45 14.59 -6.76
N ALA A 32 -3.39 15.17 -5.57
CA ALA A 32 -2.18 15.14 -4.74
C ALA A 32 -1.82 13.71 -4.35
N ARG A 33 -2.82 12.90 -3.97
CA ARG A 33 -2.66 11.49 -3.64
C ARG A 33 -2.12 10.70 -4.84
N GLU A 34 -2.71 10.87 -6.02
CA GLU A 34 -2.25 10.21 -7.26
C GLU A 34 -0.79 10.57 -7.58
N ILE A 35 -0.40 11.84 -7.47
CA ILE A 35 0.98 12.27 -7.70
C ILE A 35 1.93 11.60 -6.71
N LEU A 36 1.58 11.59 -5.42
CA LEU A 36 2.40 10.97 -4.38
C LEU A 36 2.51 9.46 -4.58
N GLU A 37 1.40 8.77 -4.82
CA GLU A 37 1.37 7.33 -5.07
C GLU A 37 2.20 6.99 -6.32
N GLY A 38 1.99 7.67 -7.45
CA GLY A 38 2.77 7.43 -8.67
C GLY A 38 4.26 7.79 -8.55
N SER A 39 4.64 8.71 -7.66
CA SER A 39 6.04 9.09 -7.46
C SER A 39 6.76 8.19 -6.45
N LEU A 40 6.03 7.65 -5.47
CA LEU A 40 6.59 6.88 -4.34
C LEU A 40 6.46 5.37 -4.54
N LEU A 41 5.45 4.92 -5.30
CA LEU A 41 5.21 3.51 -5.56
C LEU A 41 5.80 3.14 -6.93
N PRO A 42 6.79 2.23 -6.99
CA PRO A 42 7.25 1.72 -8.27
C PRO A 42 6.11 0.94 -8.95
N GLU A 43 5.91 1.15 -10.26
CA GLU A 43 4.87 0.49 -11.07
C GLU A 43 4.87 -1.05 -10.95
N SER A 44 6.02 -1.62 -10.60
CA SER A 44 6.26 -3.06 -10.51
C SER A 44 6.07 -3.67 -9.12
N ARG A 45 5.54 -2.93 -8.14
CA ARG A 45 5.39 -3.46 -6.78
C ARG A 45 4.16 -4.37 -6.66
N LEU A 46 4.24 -5.56 -7.25
CA LEU A 46 3.55 -6.71 -6.68
C LEU A 46 4.06 -6.85 -5.24
N GLY A 47 3.15 -6.80 -4.27
CA GLY A 47 3.47 -7.08 -2.88
C GLY A 47 4.16 -8.44 -2.76
N PHE A 48 4.87 -8.69 -1.65
CA PHE A 48 5.39 -10.03 -1.41
C PHE A 48 4.25 -11.06 -1.47
N GLY A 49 3.08 -10.73 -0.91
CA GLY A 49 1.85 -11.51 -1.02
C GLY A 49 1.40 -11.74 -2.46
N ASP A 50 1.38 -10.71 -3.31
CA ASP A 50 0.96 -10.86 -4.71
C ASP A 50 1.93 -11.73 -5.51
N ARG A 51 3.24 -11.62 -5.23
CA ARG A 51 4.26 -12.49 -5.82
C ARG A 51 4.11 -13.93 -5.36
N MET A 52 3.86 -14.16 -4.08
CA MET A 52 3.55 -15.49 -3.57
C MET A 52 2.27 -16.03 -4.22
N ALA A 53 1.20 -15.26 -4.27
CA ALA A 53 -0.05 -15.67 -4.91
C ALA A 53 0.15 -16.02 -6.39
N ALA A 54 0.94 -15.24 -7.13
CA ALA A 54 1.30 -15.54 -8.51
C ALA A 54 2.10 -16.84 -8.65
N LEU A 55 3.05 -17.09 -7.75
CA LEU A 55 3.84 -18.34 -7.73
C LEU A 55 2.99 -19.57 -7.43
N TRP A 56 2.02 -19.45 -6.52
CA TRP A 56 1.15 -20.55 -6.11
C TRP A 56 -0.11 -20.70 -6.97
N SER A 57 -0.36 -19.77 -7.90
CA SER A 57 -1.50 -19.82 -8.82
C SER A 57 -1.35 -21.01 -9.77
N GLY A 58 -2.19 -22.03 -9.59
CA GLY A 58 -2.15 -23.26 -10.39
C GLY A 58 -1.22 -24.36 -9.85
N ALA A 59 -0.61 -24.15 -8.67
CA ALA A 59 0.09 -25.21 -7.98
C ALA A 59 -0.91 -26.29 -7.54
N ASP A 60 -0.57 -27.56 -7.76
CA ASP A 60 -1.30 -28.68 -7.18
C ASP A 60 -0.93 -28.79 -5.70
N LEU A 61 -1.92 -28.57 -4.84
CA LEU A 61 -1.76 -28.65 -3.38
C LEU A 61 -2.26 -29.99 -2.83
N SER A 62 -2.68 -30.93 -3.69
CA SER A 62 -3.11 -32.24 -3.25
C SER A 62 -1.93 -32.98 -2.58
N GLY A 63 -2.17 -33.48 -1.37
CA GLY A 63 -1.13 -34.15 -0.56
C GLY A 63 -0.26 -33.22 0.29
N ILE A 64 -0.49 -31.90 0.28
CA ILE A 64 0.12 -31.01 1.27
C ILE A 64 -0.67 -31.08 2.57
N GLU A 65 -0.07 -31.68 3.59
CA GLU A 65 -0.62 -31.73 4.95
C GLU A 65 0.01 -30.59 5.77
N LEU A 66 -0.75 -29.53 6.04
CA LEU A 66 -0.31 -28.44 6.92
C LEU A 66 -0.48 -28.88 8.38
N GLU A 67 0.50 -29.61 8.90
CA GLU A 67 0.59 -29.87 10.33
C GLU A 67 1.13 -28.63 11.05
N ARG A 68 0.24 -27.96 11.78
CA ARG A 68 0.59 -26.86 12.66
C ARG A 68 0.58 -27.36 14.10
N ASP A 69 1.65 -27.09 14.84
CA ASP A 69 1.67 -27.29 16.27
C ASP A 69 0.59 -26.42 16.95
N LYS A 70 -0.28 -27.07 17.71
CA LYS A 70 -1.38 -26.46 18.45
C LYS A 70 -1.08 -26.35 19.95
N THR A 71 0.13 -26.72 20.37
CA THR A 71 0.58 -26.62 21.75
C THR A 71 0.44 -25.16 22.19
N PRO A 72 -0.36 -24.86 23.23
CA PRO A 72 -0.46 -23.52 23.78
C PRO A 72 0.93 -23.04 24.19
N TYR A 73 1.26 -21.79 23.85
CA TYR A 73 2.53 -21.20 24.25
C TYR A 73 2.53 -20.95 25.76
N GLU A 74 3.55 -21.47 26.46
CA GLU A 74 3.83 -21.08 27.85
C GLU A 74 4.60 -19.76 27.88
N PRO A 75 4.10 -18.72 28.57
CA PRO A 75 4.81 -17.45 28.71
C PRO A 75 6.18 -17.63 29.36
N ILE A 76 7.16 -16.88 28.87
CA ILE A 76 8.45 -16.74 29.57
C ILE A 76 8.21 -15.98 30.88
N ASP A 77 8.75 -16.50 31.98
CA ASP A 77 8.84 -15.77 33.24
C ASP A 77 10.02 -14.79 33.17
N LEU A 78 9.75 -13.50 33.38
CA LEU A 78 10.73 -12.42 33.32
C LEU A 78 11.21 -11.97 34.70
N GLN A 79 10.86 -12.71 35.76
CA GLN A 79 11.25 -12.41 37.14
C GLN A 79 12.70 -12.80 37.46
#